data_AF-A0A812JMQ6-F1
#
_entry.id   AF-A0A812JMQ6-F1
#
_cell.length_a   1.000
_cell.length_b   1.000
_cell.length_c   1.000
_cell.angle_alpha   90.00
_cell.angle_beta   90.00
_cell.angle_gamma   90.00
#
_symmetry.space_group_name_H-M   'P 1'
#
loop_
_entity.id
_entity.type
_entity.pdbx_description
1 polymer ?
#
loop_
_entity_poly.entity_id
_entity_poly.type
_entity_poly.pdbx_seq_one_letter_code
_entity_poly.pdbx_strand_id
1 'polypeptide(L)'
;SSSPWTAPGGLQDLDLPLNGAAAELPGREPKIAPMSKNPPGVGIKRVGKVEPKEVAPAGPDPQGRTTVMLRNLPNNYTRDMLLELIDSMGFRGQYDFLYLPIDFQTHACLGYAFVNLVDPGVVPSFWRSFDGFSNWSLPSKKVCYISWSGPHQGLEAHIERYRNSPVMHGEVGDECKPLIFREGVRVEFPVPTKSIRPPRVRKRLETAANPPRANVKSQ
;
A
#
# COMPACT_ATOMS: atom_id res chain seq x y z
N SER A 1 -17.83 -67.19 25.70
CA SER A 1 -16.50 -67.83 25.68
C SER A 1 -16.04 -67.98 24.24
N SER A 2 -14.92 -67.34 23.89
CA SER A 2 -13.97 -67.77 22.85
C SER A 2 -12.95 -66.66 22.62
N SER A 3 -11.68 -66.99 22.85
CA SER A 3 -10.48 -66.25 22.42
C SER A 3 -9.88 -67.01 21.20
N PRO A 4 -8.62 -66.78 20.78
CA PRO A 4 -8.00 -65.61 20.11
C PRO A 4 -7.27 -66.03 18.81
N TRP A 5 -6.80 -65.13 17.93
CA TRP A 5 -5.75 -65.46 16.92
C TRP A 5 -4.93 -64.22 16.50
N THR A 6 -3.73 -64.47 15.97
CA THR A 6 -2.50 -63.65 16.02
C THR A 6 -1.91 -63.31 14.63
N ALA A 7 -1.51 -62.03 14.38
CA ALA A 7 -0.43 -61.42 13.54
C ALA A 7 -0.15 -61.92 12.07
N PRO A 8 0.89 -61.45 11.28
CA PRO A 8 1.81 -60.28 11.33
C PRO A 8 2.14 -59.58 9.94
N GLY A 9 3.06 -58.58 9.94
CA GLY A 9 4.02 -58.20 8.85
C GLY A 9 3.50 -57.31 7.71
N GLY A 10 4.16 -56.25 7.21
CA GLY A 10 5.58 -55.95 7.02
C GLY A 10 5.85 -55.81 5.51
N LEU A 11 5.98 -54.59 4.96
CA LEU A 11 6.28 -54.37 3.53
C LEU A 11 7.62 -53.64 3.38
N GLN A 12 8.47 -54.23 2.56
CA GLN A 12 9.89 -53.97 2.35
C GLN A 12 10.15 -53.09 1.12
N ASP A 13 11.33 -52.48 1.15
CA ASP A 13 12.08 -51.84 0.07
C ASP A 13 12.19 -52.68 -1.22
N LEU A 14 12.27 -52.00 -2.36
CA LEU A 14 12.82 -52.53 -3.61
C LEU A 14 13.85 -51.55 -4.18
N ASP A 15 15.11 -51.95 -4.09
CA ASP A 15 16.24 -51.49 -4.88
C ASP A 15 16.19 -52.06 -6.32
N LEU A 16 16.76 -51.32 -7.30
CA LEU A 16 17.78 -51.75 -8.30
C LEU A 16 17.80 -50.86 -9.59
N PRO A 17 18.91 -50.84 -10.36
CA PRO A 17 19.50 -49.63 -10.94
C PRO A 17 19.85 -49.70 -12.45
N LEU A 18 20.59 -48.67 -12.92
CA LEU A 18 21.67 -48.67 -13.94
C LEU A 18 21.38 -48.93 -15.44
N ASN A 19 21.52 -47.86 -16.24
CA ASN A 19 22.30 -47.74 -17.51
C ASN A 19 22.14 -46.29 -18.03
N GLY A 20 23.10 -45.52 -18.53
CA GLY A 20 24.48 -45.76 -18.98
C GLY A 20 24.71 -45.08 -20.34
N ALA A 21 25.46 -43.95 -20.36
CA ALA A 21 26.22 -43.34 -21.48
C ALA A 21 25.43 -42.70 -22.67
N ALA A 22 25.88 -41.64 -23.39
CA ALA A 22 27.06 -40.76 -23.41
C ALA A 22 26.83 -39.55 -24.37
N ALA A 23 27.81 -38.62 -24.38
CA ALA A 23 28.15 -37.58 -25.40
C ALA A 23 27.22 -36.35 -25.53
N GLU A 24 27.65 -35.10 -25.76
CA GLU A 24 28.95 -34.48 -26.13
C GLU A 24 28.92 -32.94 -25.78
N LEU A 25 30.06 -32.25 -25.92
CA LEU A 25 30.39 -30.88 -25.44
C LEU A 25 30.01 -29.72 -26.44
N PRO A 26 30.64 -28.51 -26.44
CA PRO A 26 30.03 -27.23 -26.02
C PRO A 26 29.92 -26.15 -27.13
N GLY A 27 28.90 -25.28 -27.05
CA GLY A 27 28.69 -24.17 -28.00
C GLY A 27 28.82 -22.79 -27.36
N ARG A 28 29.75 -21.99 -27.86
CA ARG A 28 30.14 -20.62 -27.46
C ARG A 28 29.26 -19.56 -28.16
N GLU A 29 29.14 -18.37 -27.54
CA GLU A 29 28.34 -17.16 -27.86
C GLU A 29 28.26 -16.72 -29.36
N PRO A 30 27.31 -15.81 -29.72
CA PRO A 30 27.72 -14.40 -29.79
C PRO A 30 26.70 -13.36 -29.31
N LYS A 31 27.25 -12.29 -28.73
CA LYS A 31 26.64 -10.97 -28.53
C LYS A 31 26.39 -10.28 -29.86
N ILE A 32 25.19 -9.73 -30.09
CA ILE A 32 24.93 -8.71 -31.12
C ILE A 32 23.91 -7.67 -30.60
N ALA A 33 24.39 -6.44 -30.43
CA ALA A 33 23.67 -5.20 -30.73
C ALA A 33 24.58 -4.45 -31.73
N PRO A 34 24.11 -3.60 -32.67
CA PRO A 34 23.16 -2.52 -32.39
C PRO A 34 22.22 -2.09 -33.56
N MET A 35 21.37 -1.10 -33.24
CA MET A 35 20.79 -0.08 -34.14
C MET A 35 19.88 -0.53 -35.30
N SER A 36 18.55 -0.42 -35.09
CA SER A 36 17.60 -0.13 -36.17
C SER A 36 17.04 1.28 -35.99
N LYS A 37 17.12 2.06 -37.06
CA LYS A 37 16.68 3.46 -37.17
C LYS A 37 15.15 3.48 -37.27
N ASN A 38 14.46 4.06 -36.30
CA ASN A 38 13.03 4.38 -36.44
C ASN A 38 12.86 5.61 -37.36
N PRO A 39 12.01 5.55 -38.40
CA PRO A 39 11.57 6.73 -39.14
C PRO A 39 10.64 7.61 -38.28
N PRO A 40 10.50 8.91 -38.59
CA PRO A 40 9.70 9.84 -37.79
C PRO A 40 8.22 9.48 -37.87
N GLY A 41 7.68 8.99 -36.75
CA GLY A 41 6.27 8.65 -36.58
C GLY A 41 5.40 9.89 -36.44
N VAL A 42 4.43 10.00 -37.35
CA VAL A 42 3.25 10.86 -37.20
C VAL A 42 2.57 10.53 -35.87
N GLY A 43 2.42 11.54 -35.02
CA GLY A 43 1.94 11.41 -33.65
C GLY A 43 0.48 10.95 -33.58
N ILE A 44 0.26 9.65 -33.46
CA ILE A 44 -0.98 9.12 -32.90
C ILE A 44 -0.90 9.37 -31.39
N LYS A 45 -1.67 10.36 -30.92
CA LYS A 45 -1.82 10.63 -29.49
C LYS A 45 -2.28 9.35 -28.81
N ARG A 46 -1.44 8.78 -27.94
CA ARG A 46 -1.84 7.70 -27.03
C ARG A 46 -3.00 8.23 -26.19
N VAL A 47 -4.22 7.80 -26.51
CA VAL A 47 -5.36 7.93 -25.60
C VAL A 47 -4.93 7.24 -24.31
N GLY A 48 -4.85 8.01 -23.22
CA GLY A 48 -4.50 7.49 -21.92
C GLY A 48 -5.37 6.28 -21.60
N LYS A 49 -4.76 5.18 -21.16
CA LYS A 49 -5.47 4.03 -20.63
C LYS A 49 -6.36 4.53 -19.50
N VAL A 50 -7.66 4.64 -19.75
CA VAL A 50 -8.65 4.98 -18.74
C VAL A 50 -8.72 3.77 -17.83
N GLU A 51 -8.05 3.81 -16.68
CA GLU A 51 -8.21 2.76 -15.68
C GLU A 51 -9.68 2.77 -15.25
N PRO A 52 -10.37 1.61 -15.24
CA PRO A 52 -11.76 1.56 -14.82
C PRO A 52 -11.88 2.17 -13.43
N LYS A 53 -12.76 3.16 -13.26
CA LYS A 53 -13.08 3.67 -11.93
C LYS A 53 -13.69 2.50 -11.15
N GLU A 54 -13.01 2.04 -10.11
CA GLU A 54 -13.52 0.98 -9.25
C GLU A 54 -14.85 1.43 -8.64
N VAL A 55 -15.85 0.56 -8.75
CA VAL A 55 -17.19 0.80 -8.23
C VAL A 55 -17.30 0.10 -6.88
N ALA A 56 -18.09 0.68 -5.98
CA ALA A 56 -18.38 0.06 -4.69
C ALA A 56 -18.85 -1.39 -4.88
N PRO A 57 -18.30 -2.36 -4.14
CA PRO A 57 -18.74 -3.74 -4.23
C PRO A 57 -20.20 -3.86 -3.75
N ALA A 58 -20.99 -4.68 -4.43
CA ALA A 58 -22.41 -4.89 -4.10
C ALA A 58 -22.62 -5.65 -2.78
N GLY A 59 -21.63 -6.47 -2.41
CA GLY A 59 -21.59 -7.27 -1.18
C GLY A 59 -20.13 -7.53 -0.77
N PRO A 60 -19.89 -8.45 0.18
CA PRO A 60 -18.54 -8.83 0.58
C PRO A 60 -17.69 -9.20 -0.64
N ASP A 61 -16.45 -8.76 -0.66
CA ASP A 61 -15.54 -9.08 -1.76
C ASP A 61 -15.24 -10.59 -1.78
N PRO A 62 -15.31 -11.28 -2.95
CA PRO A 62 -15.06 -12.72 -3.03
C PRO A 62 -13.66 -13.15 -2.59
N GLN A 63 -12.69 -12.25 -2.61
CA GLN A 63 -11.31 -12.51 -2.17
C GLN A 63 -11.10 -12.12 -0.70
N GLY A 64 -12.17 -11.71 0.00
CA GLY A 64 -12.13 -11.32 1.41
C GLY A 64 -11.32 -10.04 1.65
N ARG A 65 -11.17 -9.17 0.66
CA ARG A 65 -10.41 -7.92 0.80
C ARG A 65 -11.10 -6.98 1.79
N THR A 66 -10.29 -6.41 2.68
CA THR A 66 -10.76 -5.54 3.78
C THR A 66 -10.09 -4.17 3.78
N THR A 67 -8.97 -4.00 3.07
CA THR A 67 -8.25 -2.73 3.06
C THR A 67 -8.62 -1.87 1.86
N VAL A 68 -9.03 -0.64 2.14
CA VAL A 68 -9.32 0.38 1.15
C VAL A 68 -8.34 1.55 1.25
N MET A 69 -8.16 2.24 0.12
CA MET A 69 -7.38 3.47 0.02
C MET A 69 -8.34 4.62 -0.27
N LEU A 70 -8.46 5.56 0.66
CA LEU A 70 -9.17 6.81 0.42
C LEU A 70 -8.21 7.75 -0.32
N ARG A 71 -8.66 8.33 -1.43
CA ARG A 71 -7.85 9.19 -2.29
C ARG A 71 -8.46 10.58 -2.41
N ASN A 72 -7.61 11.54 -2.72
CA ASN A 72 -7.95 12.95 -2.89
C ASN A 72 -8.46 13.64 -1.61
N LEU A 73 -7.87 13.31 -0.46
CA LEU A 73 -8.14 14.03 0.79
C LEU A 73 -7.58 15.47 0.75
N PRO A 74 -8.17 16.43 1.49
CA PRO A 74 -7.58 17.75 1.70
C PRO A 74 -6.20 17.64 2.36
N ASN A 75 -5.19 18.35 1.86
CA ASN A 75 -3.81 18.23 2.34
C ASN A 75 -3.61 18.70 3.79
N ASN A 76 -4.54 19.51 4.30
CA ASN A 76 -4.56 20.01 5.67
C ASN A 76 -5.36 19.11 6.63
N TYR A 77 -5.87 17.96 6.19
CA TYR A 77 -6.44 16.97 7.10
C TYR A 77 -5.34 16.35 7.95
N THR A 78 -5.59 16.32 9.26
CA THR A 78 -4.77 15.55 10.20
C THR A 78 -5.32 14.14 10.35
N ARG A 79 -4.52 13.26 10.96
CA ARG A 79 -4.93 11.90 11.27
C ARG A 79 -6.15 11.89 12.20
N ASP A 80 -6.17 12.78 13.19
CA ASP A 80 -7.25 12.85 14.18
C ASP A 80 -8.56 13.34 13.54
N MET A 81 -8.49 14.34 12.64
CA MET A 81 -9.68 14.77 11.87
C MET A 81 -10.24 13.66 10.99
N LEU A 82 -9.38 12.80 10.44
CA LEU A 82 -9.82 11.65 9.66
C LEU A 82 -10.48 10.58 10.55
N LEU A 83 -9.94 10.32 11.74
CA LEU A 83 -10.54 9.40 12.71
C LEU A 83 -11.91 9.88 13.17
N GLU A 84 -12.03 11.15 13.57
CA GLU A 84 -13.29 11.76 13.97
C GLU A 84 -14.33 11.68 12.84
N LEU A 85 -13.91 11.93 11.59
CA LEU A 85 -14.77 11.80 10.43
C LEU A 85 -15.26 10.35 10.26
N ILE A 86 -14.37 9.36 10.30
CA ILE A 86 -14.74 7.94 10.14
C ILE A 86 -15.68 7.49 11.27
N ASP A 87 -15.39 7.87 12.51
CA ASP A 87 -16.21 7.54 13.66
C ASP A 87 -17.59 8.21 13.60
N SER A 88 -17.65 9.48 13.18
CA SER A 88 -18.93 10.23 13.01
C SER A 88 -19.84 9.65 11.94
N MET A 89 -19.26 8.93 10.97
CA MET A 89 -19.99 8.19 9.93
C MET A 89 -20.48 6.81 10.41
N GLY A 90 -20.27 6.46 11.68
CA GLY A 90 -20.76 5.22 12.28
C GLY A 90 -19.82 4.01 12.13
N PHE A 91 -18.55 4.23 11.76
CA PHE A 91 -17.59 3.13 11.57
C PHE A 91 -16.66 2.92 12.76
N ARG A 92 -16.93 3.53 13.92
CA ARG A 92 -16.14 3.31 15.13
C ARG A 92 -16.16 1.82 15.50
N GLY A 93 -14.97 1.24 15.68
CA GLY A 93 -14.81 -0.20 15.95
C GLY A 93 -14.92 -1.11 14.74
N GLN A 94 -15.18 -0.55 13.55
CA GLN A 94 -15.29 -1.31 12.30
C GLN A 94 -14.00 -1.31 11.47
N TYR A 95 -12.93 -0.72 11.99
CA TYR A 95 -11.59 -0.71 11.41
C TYR A 95 -10.54 -1.05 12.47
N ASP A 96 -9.46 -1.69 12.05
CA ASP A 96 -8.35 -2.13 12.91
C ASP A 96 -6.99 -1.55 12.49
N PHE A 97 -6.93 -0.85 11.35
CA PHE A 97 -5.73 -0.13 10.89
C PHE A 97 -6.12 1.17 10.21
N LEU A 98 -5.37 2.24 10.52
CA LEU A 98 -5.45 3.51 9.80
C LEU A 98 -4.06 4.09 9.61
N TYR A 99 -3.75 4.54 8.40
CA TYR A 99 -2.53 5.30 8.12
C TYR A 99 -2.79 6.46 7.18
N LEU A 100 -2.51 7.67 7.66
CA LEU A 100 -2.49 8.91 6.87
C LEU A 100 -1.03 9.36 6.73
N PRO A 101 -0.36 9.11 5.60
CA PRO A 101 0.99 9.61 5.36
C PRO A 101 1.04 11.14 5.37
N ILE A 102 2.02 11.66 6.10
CA ILE A 102 2.30 13.09 6.23
C ILE A 102 3.68 13.39 5.67
N ASP A 103 3.80 14.49 4.93
CA ASP A 103 5.09 15.05 4.54
C ASP A 103 5.76 15.70 5.76
N PHE A 104 6.91 15.17 6.18
CA PHE A 104 7.61 15.61 7.39
C PHE A 104 8.15 17.04 7.35
N GLN A 105 8.20 17.70 6.18
CA GLN A 105 8.67 19.08 6.07
C GLN A 105 7.52 20.08 6.15
N THR A 106 6.42 19.76 5.47
CA THR A 106 5.26 20.65 5.35
C THR A 106 4.17 20.35 6.38
N HIS A 107 4.25 19.19 7.06
CA HIS A 107 3.20 18.64 7.92
C HIS A 107 1.84 18.48 7.22
N ALA A 108 1.83 18.50 5.89
CA ALA A 108 0.63 18.27 5.09
C ALA A 108 0.48 16.77 4.79
N CYS A 109 -0.74 16.26 4.81
CA CYS A 109 -0.99 14.90 4.36
C CYS A 109 -0.79 14.78 2.83
N LEU A 110 -0.44 13.58 2.38
CA LEU A 110 -0.17 13.31 0.96
C LEU A 110 -1.45 13.15 0.11
N GLY A 111 -2.62 13.42 0.69
CA GLY A 111 -3.91 13.37 -0.02
C GLY A 111 -4.48 11.97 -0.20
N TYR A 112 -3.95 10.97 0.52
CA TYR A 112 -4.51 9.62 0.57
C TYR A 112 -4.34 9.00 1.96
N ALA A 113 -5.17 8.03 2.30
CA ALA A 113 -5.08 7.27 3.53
C ALA A 113 -5.38 5.78 3.26
N PHE A 114 -4.85 4.91 4.10
CA PHE A 114 -5.19 3.48 4.10
C PHE A 114 -6.01 3.16 5.34
N VAL A 115 -7.08 2.39 5.14
CA VAL A 115 -7.96 1.93 6.22
C VAL A 115 -8.20 0.44 6.01
N ASN A 116 -7.89 -0.38 7.02
CA ASN A 116 -8.31 -1.78 7.04
C ASN A 116 -9.57 -1.93 7.86
N LEU A 117 -10.61 -2.49 7.25
CA LEU A 117 -11.85 -2.81 7.93
C LEU A 117 -11.76 -4.19 8.60
N VAL A 118 -12.46 -4.35 9.72
CA VAL A 118 -12.42 -5.60 10.50
C VAL A 118 -13.09 -6.76 9.77
N ASP A 119 -14.12 -6.46 8.96
CA ASP A 119 -14.95 -7.45 8.29
C ASP A 119 -15.19 -7.07 6.80
N PRO A 120 -15.02 -8.01 5.85
CA PRO A 120 -15.23 -7.76 4.42
C PRO A 120 -16.66 -7.26 4.08
N GLY A 121 -17.65 -7.63 4.88
CA GLY A 121 -19.04 -7.20 4.74
C GLY A 121 -19.29 -5.74 5.13
N VAL A 122 -18.37 -5.09 5.85
CA VAL A 122 -18.44 -3.64 6.13
C VAL A 122 -17.94 -2.81 4.95
N VAL A 123 -17.04 -3.37 4.14
CA VAL A 123 -16.40 -2.66 3.02
C VAL A 123 -17.40 -2.02 2.06
N PRO A 124 -18.48 -2.69 1.60
CA PRO A 124 -19.49 -2.08 0.74
C PRO A 124 -20.10 -0.80 1.31
N SER A 125 -20.44 -0.81 2.60
CA SER A 125 -21.07 0.33 3.27
C SER A 125 -20.07 1.47 3.44
N PHE A 126 -18.85 1.16 3.89
CA PHE A 126 -17.77 2.15 3.99
C PHE A 126 -17.47 2.77 2.62
N TRP A 127 -17.36 1.96 1.58
CA TRP A 127 -17.09 2.42 0.21
C TRP A 127 -18.17 3.39 -0.26
N ARG A 128 -19.45 3.06 -0.08
CA ARG A 128 -20.57 3.92 -0.46
C ARG A 128 -20.62 5.24 0.31
N SER A 129 -20.22 5.23 1.59
CA SER A 129 -20.19 6.44 2.42
C SER A 129 -19.10 7.43 2.01
N PHE A 130 -17.97 6.93 1.50
CA PHE A 130 -16.77 7.74 1.26
C PHE A 130 -16.43 7.96 -0.23
N ASP A 131 -16.92 7.13 -1.15
CA ASP A 131 -16.77 7.40 -2.60
C ASP A 131 -17.68 8.55 -3.01
N GLY A 132 -17.09 9.63 -3.54
CA GLY A 132 -17.80 10.87 -3.83
C GLY A 132 -17.93 11.82 -2.63
N PHE A 133 -17.34 11.50 -1.47
CA PHE A 133 -17.44 12.34 -0.29
C PHE A 133 -16.74 13.70 -0.48
N SER A 134 -17.44 14.78 -0.12
CA SER A 134 -16.93 16.16 -0.25
C SER A 134 -17.28 17.06 0.94
N ASN A 135 -17.99 16.54 1.95
CA ASN A 135 -18.41 17.29 3.13
C ASN A 135 -17.32 17.31 4.22
N TRP A 136 -16.17 17.86 3.87
CA TRP A 136 -15.00 17.91 4.75
C TRP A 136 -15.21 18.86 5.94
N SER A 137 -14.58 18.55 7.08
CA SER A 137 -14.56 19.43 8.26
C SER A 137 -13.81 20.76 8.01
N LEU A 138 -13.06 20.84 6.92
CA LEU A 138 -12.35 22.04 6.47
C LEU A 138 -12.84 22.46 5.09
N PRO A 139 -12.86 23.78 4.78
CA PRO A 139 -13.22 24.25 3.44
C PRO A 139 -12.33 23.62 2.36
N SER A 140 -12.92 22.77 1.51
CA SER A 140 -12.21 22.11 0.41
C SER A 140 -13.20 21.75 -0.69
N LYS A 141 -12.78 21.91 -1.95
CA LYS A 141 -13.54 21.48 -3.13
C LYS A 141 -13.20 20.06 -3.58
N LYS A 142 -12.30 19.38 -2.86
CA LYS A 142 -11.88 18.03 -3.23
C LYS A 142 -13.03 17.05 -3.05
N VAL A 143 -13.01 15.99 -3.85
CA VAL A 143 -13.99 14.91 -3.80
C VAL A 143 -13.21 13.62 -3.60
N CYS A 144 -13.48 12.94 -2.50
CA CYS A 144 -12.90 11.65 -2.17
C CYS A 144 -13.32 10.61 -3.19
N TYR A 145 -12.42 9.68 -3.48
CA TYR A 145 -12.80 8.43 -4.12
C TYR A 145 -12.04 7.27 -3.50
N ILE A 146 -12.62 6.08 -3.55
CA ILE A 146 -12.04 4.89 -2.95
C ILE A 146 -11.49 3.97 -4.04
N SER A 147 -10.37 3.33 -3.73
CA SER A 147 -9.88 2.16 -4.44
C SER A 147 -9.49 1.06 -3.46
N TRP A 148 -9.33 -0.16 -3.94
CA TRP A 148 -8.66 -1.21 -3.17
C TRP A 148 -7.23 -0.78 -2.84
N SER A 149 -6.75 -1.16 -1.64
CA SER A 149 -5.33 -1.02 -1.32
C SER A 149 -4.50 -2.05 -2.08
N GLY A 150 -3.43 -1.61 -2.73
CA GLY A 150 -2.47 -2.46 -3.43
C GLY A 150 -1.04 -1.98 -3.17
N PRO A 151 -0.06 -2.88 -2.97
CA PRO A 151 -0.16 -4.35 -3.05
C PRO A 151 -0.57 -5.05 -1.74
N HIS A 152 -0.88 -4.33 -0.65
CA HIS A 152 -1.14 -4.95 0.67
C HIS A 152 -2.62 -4.94 1.02
N GLN A 153 -3.10 -6.07 1.54
CA GLN A 153 -4.47 -6.30 1.99
C GLN A 153 -4.45 -6.98 3.37
N GLY A 154 -5.36 -6.58 4.25
CA GLY A 154 -5.48 -7.05 5.62
C GLY A 154 -4.54 -6.37 6.61
N LEU A 155 -4.88 -6.48 7.90
CA LEU A 155 -4.14 -5.90 9.03
C LEU A 155 -2.68 -6.39 9.08
N GLU A 156 -2.47 -7.71 9.03
CA GLU A 156 -1.13 -8.31 9.15
C GLU A 156 -0.16 -7.82 8.07
N ALA A 157 -0.63 -7.67 6.83
CA ALA A 157 0.20 -7.16 5.74
C ALA A 157 0.63 -5.71 5.98
N HIS A 158 -0.22 -4.90 6.61
CA HIS A 158 0.11 -3.51 6.98
C HIS A 158 1.03 -3.46 8.19
N ILE A 159 0.82 -4.31 9.18
CA ILE A 159 1.74 -4.46 10.32
C ILE A 159 3.14 -4.80 9.81
N GLU A 160 3.29 -5.82 8.98
CA GLU A 160 4.59 -6.23 8.47
C GLU A 160 5.25 -5.13 7.62
N ARG A 161 4.46 -4.43 6.80
CA ARG A 161 4.93 -3.30 5.99
C ARG A 161 5.52 -2.18 6.86
N TYR A 162 4.83 -1.81 7.93
CA TYR A 162 5.17 -0.60 8.69
C TYR A 162 6.03 -0.85 9.93
N ARG A 163 5.97 -2.02 10.56
CA ARG A 163 6.70 -2.32 11.80
C ARG A 163 8.21 -2.11 11.71
N ASN A 164 8.79 -2.25 10.51
CA ASN A 164 10.22 -2.08 10.24
C ASN A 164 10.50 -0.83 9.38
N SER A 165 9.50 0.01 9.14
CA SER A 165 9.60 1.21 8.29
C SER A 165 10.18 2.39 9.06
N PRO A 166 10.97 3.28 8.43
CA PRO A 166 11.48 4.51 9.05
C PRO A 166 10.43 5.37 9.74
N VAL A 167 9.16 5.32 9.30
CA VAL A 167 8.05 6.05 9.95
C VAL A 167 7.84 5.64 11.41
N MET A 168 8.20 4.41 11.78
CA MET A 168 8.09 3.90 13.15
C MET A 168 9.31 4.24 14.01
N HIS A 169 10.28 5.02 13.50
CA HIS A 169 11.45 5.45 14.28
C HIS A 169 11.05 6.34 15.47
N GLY A 170 11.84 6.31 16.56
CA GLY A 170 11.54 7.04 17.79
C GLY A 170 11.49 8.56 17.63
N GLU A 171 12.27 9.11 16.70
CA GLU A 171 12.28 10.56 16.38
C GLU A 171 11.07 11.02 15.56
N VAL A 172 10.27 10.09 15.02
CA VAL A 172 9.07 10.46 14.25
C VAL A 172 7.93 10.72 15.23
N GLY A 173 7.28 11.87 15.06
CA GLY A 173 6.09 12.25 15.81
C GLY A 173 4.99 11.21 15.70
N ASP A 174 4.22 11.06 16.78
CA ASP A 174 3.15 10.06 16.83
C ASP A 174 2.12 10.27 15.73
N GLU A 175 1.78 11.52 15.43
CA GLU A 175 0.82 11.96 14.42
C GLU A 175 1.11 11.44 13.00
N CYS A 176 2.38 11.14 12.70
CA CYS A 176 2.80 10.60 11.42
C CYS A 176 2.81 9.07 11.37
N LYS A 177 2.57 8.38 12.49
CA LYS A 177 2.63 6.91 12.57
C LYS A 177 1.30 6.27 12.20
N PRO A 178 1.33 5.07 11.58
CA PRO A 178 0.14 4.25 11.44
C PRO A 178 -0.42 3.85 12.80
N LEU A 179 -1.72 3.70 12.85
CA LEU A 179 -2.47 3.28 14.02
C LEU A 179 -3.05 1.89 13.80
N ILE A 180 -3.08 1.12 14.87
CA ILE A 180 -3.87 -0.10 14.94
C ILE A 180 -4.88 -0.02 16.07
N PHE A 181 -5.99 -0.72 15.90
CA PHE A 181 -7.13 -0.68 16.81
C PHE A 181 -7.59 -2.10 17.12
N ARG A 182 -8.10 -2.27 18.33
CA ARG A 182 -8.82 -3.47 18.75
C ARG A 182 -10.11 -3.03 19.40
N GLU A 183 -11.23 -3.48 18.85
CA GLU A 183 -12.57 -3.14 19.36
C GLU A 183 -12.80 -1.61 19.46
N GLY A 184 -12.28 -0.85 18.51
CA GLY A 184 -12.40 0.61 18.46
C GLY A 184 -11.49 1.36 19.44
N VAL A 185 -10.59 0.67 20.13
CA VAL A 185 -9.58 1.26 21.01
C VAL A 185 -8.22 1.18 20.34
N ARG A 186 -7.49 2.29 20.32
CA ARG A 186 -6.11 2.34 19.79
C ARG A 186 -5.21 1.44 20.64
N VAL A 187 -4.42 0.60 19.99
CA VAL A 187 -3.41 -0.26 20.64
C VAL A 187 -2.01 0.07 20.13
N GLU A 188 -0.99 -0.34 20.89
CA GLU A 188 0.41 -0.12 20.50
C GLU A 188 0.80 -0.98 19.30
N PHE A 189 1.52 -0.38 18.36
CA PHE A 189 2.03 -1.10 17.19
C PHE A 189 3.04 -2.18 17.62
N PRO A 190 3.03 -3.38 17.00
CA PRO A 190 4.00 -4.42 17.33
C PRO A 190 5.44 -3.94 17.20
N VAL A 191 6.28 -4.37 18.15
CA VAL A 191 7.69 -3.95 18.20
C VAL A 191 8.43 -4.28 16.89
N PRO A 192 9.36 -3.42 16.47
CA PRO A 192 10.18 -3.69 15.28
C PRO A 192 10.98 -4.98 15.44
N THR A 193 11.05 -5.78 14.37
CA THR A 193 11.93 -6.96 14.30
C THR A 193 13.35 -6.60 13.89
N LYS A 194 13.56 -5.37 13.42
CA LYS A 194 14.82 -4.87 12.86
C LYS A 194 15.11 -3.49 13.41
N SER A 195 16.39 -3.11 13.47
CA SER A 195 16.76 -1.73 13.78
C SER A 195 16.26 -0.79 12.70
N ILE A 196 15.44 0.18 13.11
CA ILE A 196 14.88 1.19 12.22
C ILE A 196 15.86 2.36 12.16
N ARG A 197 16.07 2.92 10.97
CA ARG A 197 16.85 4.14 10.77
C ARG A 197 15.91 5.35 10.68
N PRO A 198 16.35 6.55 11.09
CA PRO A 198 15.53 7.75 10.97
C PRO A 198 15.13 8.02 9.51
N PRO A 199 13.93 8.57 9.25
CA PRO A 199 13.52 8.93 7.90
C PRO A 199 14.51 9.88 7.24
N ARG A 200 14.87 9.60 5.98
CA ARG A 200 15.70 10.51 5.18
C ARG A 200 14.85 11.71 4.75
N VAL A 201 14.97 12.83 5.45
CA VAL A 201 14.42 14.11 5.00
C VAL A 201 15.28 14.60 3.83
N ARG A 202 14.80 14.46 2.59
CA ARG A 202 15.45 15.07 1.42
C ARG A 202 15.36 16.59 1.56
N LYS A 203 16.46 17.25 1.94
CA LYS A 203 16.56 18.71 1.88
C LYS A 203 16.19 19.14 0.45
N ARG A 204 15.13 19.95 0.31
CA ARG A 204 14.84 20.63 -0.96
C ARG A 204 16.05 21.52 -1.23
N LEU A 205 16.71 21.32 -2.37
CA LEU A 205 17.69 22.30 -2.85
C LEU A 205 16.91 23.59 -3.08
N GLU A 206 17.18 24.61 -2.27
CA GLU A 206 16.73 25.96 -2.55
C GLU A 206 17.35 26.36 -3.90
N THR A 207 16.56 26.34 -4.97
CA THR A 207 16.97 26.96 -6.23
C THR A 207 17.11 28.45 -5.92
N ALA A 208 18.36 28.92 -5.91
CA ALA A 208 18.72 30.31 -5.67
C ALA A 208 17.76 31.25 -6.42
N ALA A 209 17.05 32.08 -5.65
CA ALA A 209 16.25 33.15 -6.19
C ALA A 209 17.15 34.04 -7.06
N ASN A 210 16.78 34.16 -8.33
CA ASN A 210 17.43 35.05 -9.29
C ASN A 210 17.40 36.49 -8.72
N PRO A 211 18.53 37.20 -8.61
CA PRO A 211 18.50 38.56 -8.08
C PRO A 211 17.67 39.48 -8.98
N PRO A 212 16.98 40.49 -8.42
CA PRO A 212 16.13 41.39 -9.21
C PRO A 212 16.97 42.15 -10.23
N ARG A 213 16.50 42.14 -11.50
CA ARG A 213 17.06 42.95 -12.58
C ARG A 213 16.98 44.44 -12.18
N ALA A 214 18.14 45.07 -12.06
CA ALA A 214 18.25 46.52 -11.93
C ALA A 214 17.63 47.18 -13.17
N ASN A 215 16.60 48.01 -12.96
CA ASN A 215 16.00 48.82 -14.01
C ASN A 215 16.82 50.11 -14.13
N VAL A 216 17.67 50.19 -15.15
CA VAL A 216 18.39 51.42 -15.51
C VAL A 216 17.39 52.37 -16.16
N LYS A 217 17.05 53.46 -15.46
CA LYS A 217 16.41 54.63 -16.08
C LYS A 217 17.46 55.35 -16.92
N SER A 218 17.29 55.35 -18.22
CA SER A 218 17.97 56.28 -19.13
C SER A 218 17.12 57.53 -19.31
N GLN A 219 17.79 58.67 -19.30
CA GLN A 219 17.29 60.02 -19.51
C GLN A 219 16.64 60.22 -20.89
#